data_AF-A0A924VL92-F1
#
_entry.id   AF-A0A924VL92-F1
#
_cell.length_a   1.000
_cell.length_b   1.000
_cell.length_c   1.000
_cell.angle_alpha   90.00
_cell.angle_beta   90.00
_cell.angle_gamma   90.00
#
_symmetry.space_group_name_H-M   'P 1'
#
loop_
_entity.id
_entity.type
_entity.pdbx_description
1 polymer ?
#
loop_
_entity_poly.entity_id
_entity_poly.type
_entity_poly.pdbx_seq_one_letter_code
_entity_poly.pdbx_strand_id
1 'polypeptide(L)'
;MKLPLTDIEKTNLRKNKIKIANILAFTTDVLEALLNATTERVKEIYALAEFQTVPSIGVKFAEDLVFLGYYSFAGASFPAVPDVSLRIWDA
;
A
#
# COMPACT_ATOMS: atom_id res chain seq x y z
N MET A 1 5.53 7.01 -9.21
CA MET A 1 5.75 5.90 -8.27
C MET A 1 5.98 4.61 -9.03
N LYS A 2 7.01 3.85 -8.66
CA LYS A 2 7.34 2.56 -9.26
C LYS A 2 7.34 1.51 -8.15
N LEU A 3 6.47 0.51 -8.24
CA LEU A 3 6.39 -0.57 -7.27
C LEU A 3 6.83 -1.89 -7.93
N PRO A 4 7.60 -2.74 -7.23
CA PRO A 4 8.04 -4.04 -7.73
C PRO A 4 6.92 -5.07 -7.64
N LEU A 5 5.82 -4.83 -8.36
CA LEU A 5 4.66 -5.72 -8.40
C LEU A 5 4.90 -6.91 -9.34
N THR A 6 4.44 -8.08 -8.94
CA THR A 6 4.39 -9.28 -9.78
C THR A 6 3.35 -9.13 -10.89
N ASP A 7 3.43 -9.97 -11.92
CA ASP A 7 2.48 -9.89 -13.04
C ASP A 7 1.05 -10.26 -12.62
N ILE A 8 0.90 -11.10 -11.59
CA ILE A 8 -0.40 -11.44 -10.98
C ILE A 8 -0.99 -10.21 -10.29
N GLU A 9 -0.21 -9.56 -9.41
CA GLU A 9 -0.60 -8.35 -8.68
C GLU A 9 -1.01 -7.21 -9.64
N LYS A 10 -0.20 -6.96 -10.68
CA LYS A 10 -0.51 -5.97 -11.73
C LYS A 10 -1.79 -6.30 -12.48
N THR A 11 -2.00 -7.57 -12.81
CA THR A 11 -3.21 -8.02 -13.52
C THR A 11 -4.44 -7.80 -12.66
N ASN A 12 -4.37 -8.08 -11.36
CA ASN A 12 -5.49 -7.90 -10.44
C ASN A 12 -5.82 -6.41 -10.22
N LEU A 13 -4.82 -5.54 -10.11
CA LEU A 13 -5.04 -4.08 -10.08
C LEU A 13 -5.77 -3.59 -11.33
N ARG A 14 -5.33 -4.05 -12.51
CA ARG A 14 -5.96 -3.68 -13.80
C ARG A 14 -7.40 -4.20 -13.90
N LYS A 15 -7.66 -5.44 -13.48
CA LYS A 15 -9.03 -6.02 -13.43
C LYS A 15 -9.95 -5.18 -12.56
N ASN A 16 -9.47 -4.74 -11.41
CA ASN A 16 -10.21 -3.89 -10.46
C ASN A 16 -10.17 -2.38 -10.82
N LYS A 17 -9.57 -2.00 -11.97
CA LYS A 17 -9.41 -0.61 -12.44
C LYS A 17 -8.71 0.33 -11.44
N ILE A 18 -7.84 -0.22 -10.60
CA ILE A 18 -7.12 0.53 -9.58
C ILE A 18 -5.74 0.92 -10.10
N LYS A 19 -5.44 2.23 -9.99
CA LYS A 19 -4.13 2.78 -10.32
C LYS A 19 -3.17 2.49 -9.18
N ILE A 20 -1.91 2.15 -9.52
CA ILE A 20 -0.83 1.98 -8.55
C ILE A 20 -0.68 3.20 -7.63
N ALA A 21 -0.86 4.41 -8.17
CA ALA A 21 -0.82 5.66 -7.42
C ALA A 21 -1.86 5.76 -6.29
N ASN A 22 -2.94 4.98 -6.36
CA ASN A 22 -4.03 5.02 -5.39
C ASN A 22 -3.93 3.88 -4.36
N ILE A 23 -2.85 3.08 -4.36
CA ILE A 23 -2.71 1.96 -3.42
C ILE A 23 -2.83 2.42 -1.96
N LEU A 24 -2.30 3.61 -1.64
CA LEU A 24 -2.39 4.20 -0.30
C LEU A 24 -3.80 4.67 0.10
N ALA A 25 -4.78 4.62 -0.81
CA ALA A 25 -6.18 4.93 -0.51
C ALA A 25 -6.96 3.70 -0.01
N PHE A 26 -6.34 2.52 0.02
CA PHE A 26 -6.96 1.27 0.44
C PHE A 26 -6.34 0.77 1.74
N THR A 27 -7.14 0.08 2.54
CA THR A 27 -6.67 -0.63 3.74
C THR A 27 -5.90 -1.90 3.36
N THR A 28 -5.11 -2.41 4.29
CA THR A 28 -4.33 -3.65 4.09
C THR A 28 -5.21 -4.83 3.72
N ASP A 29 -6.35 -5.02 4.40
CA ASP A 29 -7.26 -6.14 4.14
C ASP A 29 -7.84 -6.08 2.72
N VAL A 30 -8.18 -4.88 2.26
CA VAL A 30 -8.66 -4.66 0.89
C VAL A 30 -7.54 -4.90 -0.11
N LEU A 31 -6.31 -4.49 0.20
CA LEU A 31 -5.14 -4.73 -0.66
C LEU A 31 -4.75 -6.20 -0.72
N GLU A 32 -4.89 -6.97 0.37
CA GLU A 32 -4.67 -8.42 0.39
C GLU A 32 -5.61 -9.12 -0.58
N ALA A 33 -6.91 -8.83 -0.47
CA ALA A 33 -7.92 -9.37 -1.37
C ALA A 33 -7.69 -8.92 -2.82
N LEU A 34 -7.31 -7.66 -3.02
CA LEU A 34 -7.13 -7.09 -4.35
C LEU A 34 -5.87 -7.60 -5.04
N LEU A 35 -4.75 -7.67 -4.34
CA LEU A 35 -3.48 -8.12 -4.90
C LEU A 35 -3.40 -9.63 -4.92
N ASN A 36 -4.25 -10.32 -4.17
CA ASN A 36 -4.18 -11.76 -3.91
C ASN A 36 -2.80 -12.13 -3.36
N ALA A 37 -2.40 -11.40 -2.32
CA ALA A 37 -1.07 -11.46 -1.71
C ALA A 37 -1.17 -11.62 -0.19
N THR A 38 -0.10 -12.06 0.45
CA THR A 38 -0.03 -12.19 1.91
C THR A 38 0.03 -10.82 2.59
N THR A 39 -0.34 -10.77 3.86
CA THR A 39 -0.22 -9.56 4.70
C THR A 39 1.17 -8.96 4.66
N GLU A 40 2.20 -9.79 4.82
CA GLU A 40 3.60 -9.35 4.77
C GLU A 40 3.92 -8.66 3.43
N ARG A 41 3.48 -9.25 2.33
CA ARG A 41 3.70 -8.70 1.00
C ARG A 41 2.96 -7.39 0.78
N VAL A 42 1.73 -7.29 1.27
CA VAL A 42 0.95 -6.04 1.20
C VAL A 42 1.61 -4.95 2.03
N LYS A 43 2.14 -5.28 3.21
CA LYS A 43 2.89 -4.34 4.06
C LYS A 43 4.12 -3.78 3.34
N GLU A 44 4.89 -4.62 2.66
CA GLU A 44 6.03 -4.17 1.83
C GLU A 44 5.58 -3.20 0.73
N ILE A 45 4.57 -3.59 -0.06
CA ILE A 45 4.07 -2.78 -1.18
C ILE A 45 3.54 -1.44 -0.69
N TYR A 46 2.82 -1.45 0.43
CA TYR A 46 2.28 -0.24 1.06
C TYR A 46 3.40 0.67 1.54
N ALA A 47 4.40 0.13 2.25
CA ALA A 47 5.56 0.90 2.72
C ALA A 47 6.35 1.51 1.55
N LEU A 48 6.62 0.73 0.49
CA LEU A 48 7.30 1.21 -0.71
C LEU A 48 6.53 2.35 -1.39
N ALA A 49 5.21 2.29 -1.36
CA ALA A 49 4.35 3.33 -1.90
C ALA A 49 4.35 4.58 -1.01
N GLU A 50 4.25 4.41 0.31
CA GLU A 50 4.29 5.47 1.32
C GLU A 50 5.61 6.23 1.21
N PHE A 51 6.74 5.52 1.20
CA PHE A 51 8.06 6.14 1.09
C PHE A 51 8.23 6.95 -0.19
N GLN A 52 7.74 6.44 -1.32
CA GLN A 52 7.80 7.14 -2.61
C GLN A 52 6.82 8.32 -2.75
N THR A 53 5.99 8.60 -1.74
CA THR A 53 5.22 9.86 -1.70
C THR A 53 6.12 11.07 -1.47
N VAL A 54 7.27 10.87 -0.82
CA VAL A 54 8.28 11.90 -0.61
C VAL A 54 9.10 12.02 -1.90
N PRO A 55 9.10 13.18 -2.59
CA PRO A 55 9.75 13.31 -3.90
C PRO A 55 11.25 13.00 -3.92
N SER A 56 11.94 13.15 -2.80
CA SER A 56 13.36 12.83 -2.65
C SER A 56 13.64 11.34 -2.44
N ILE A 57 12.62 10.52 -2.24
CA ILE A 57 12.75 9.08 -2.02
C ILE A 57 12.37 8.32 -3.30
N GLY A 58 13.40 7.87 -4.01
CA GLY A 58 13.23 6.99 -5.16
C GLY A 58 12.97 5.53 -4.76
N VAL A 59 12.62 4.71 -5.75
CA VAL A 59 12.30 3.28 -5.55
C VAL A 59 13.41 2.49 -4.84
N LYS A 60 14.69 2.71 -5.18
CA LYS A 60 15.80 2.00 -4.55
C LYS A 60 15.93 2.33 -3.06
N PHE A 61 15.77 3.61 -2.71
CA PHE A 61 15.86 4.02 -1.31
C PHE A 61 14.66 3.54 -0.49
N ALA A 62 13.47 3.49 -1.10
CA ALA A 62 12.31 2.86 -0.48
C ALA A 62 12.55 1.36 -0.23
N GLU A 63 13.15 0.64 -1.19
CA GLU A 63 13.54 -0.77 -1.04
C GLU A 63 14.55 -0.95 0.11
N ASP A 64 15.55 -0.07 0.21
CA ASP A 64 16.52 -0.09 1.31
C ASP A 64 15.84 0.10 2.68
N LEU A 65 14.88 1.02 2.80
CA LEU A 65 14.13 1.25 4.04
C LEU A 65 13.34 0.00 4.46
N VAL A 66 12.63 -0.63 3.51
CA VAL A 66 11.88 -1.87 3.78
C VAL A 66 12.82 -3.01 4.15
N PHE A 67 13.96 -3.14 3.45
CA PHE A 67 14.99 -4.13 3.76
C PHE A 67 15.57 -3.96 5.17
N LEU A 68 15.71 -2.72 5.64
CA LEU A 68 16.12 -2.39 7.02
C LEU A 68 15.01 -2.59 8.06
N GLY A 69 13.80 -2.99 7.64
CA GLY A 69 12.66 -3.25 8.51
C GLY A 69 11.77 -2.04 8.80
N TYR A 70 11.95 -0.92 8.08
CA TYR A 70 11.05 0.23 8.16
C TYR A 70 9.86 0.06 7.23
N TYR A 71 8.65 0.16 7.78
CA TYR A 71 7.41 -0.01 7.01
C TYR A 71 6.49 1.22 7.02
N SER A 72 6.85 2.29 7.73
CA SER A 72 6.14 3.57 7.74
C SER A 72 7.04 4.67 8.33
N PHE A 73 6.75 5.95 8.03
CA PHE A 73 7.47 7.08 8.61
C PHE A 73 7.15 7.33 10.09
N ALA A 74 5.93 7.03 10.53
CA ALA A 74 5.43 7.46 11.85
C ALA A 74 5.66 6.41 12.95
N GLY A 75 6.20 5.22 12.63
CA GLY A 75 6.21 4.07 13.55
C GLY A 75 4.80 3.61 14.00
N ALA A 76 3.74 4.25 13.49
CA ALA A 76 2.36 3.90 13.77
C ALA A 76 2.03 2.59 13.04
N SER A 77 1.46 1.65 13.77
CA SER A 77 0.85 0.45 13.21
C SER A 77 -0.06 0.84 12.04
N PHE A 78 0.09 0.13 10.91
CA PHE A 78 -0.81 0.13 9.75
C PHE A 78 -2.22 0.57 10.14
N PRO A 79 -2.87 1.48 9.38
CA PRO A 79 -4.08 2.16 9.80
C PRO A 79 -5.00 1.16 10.49
N ALA A 80 -5.02 1.22 11.82
CA ALA A 80 -5.93 0.42 12.61
C ALA A 80 -7.30 0.78 12.07
N VAL A 81 -7.99 -0.25 11.57
CA VAL A 81 -9.28 -0.18 10.88
C VAL A 81 -9.96 1.15 11.23
N PRO A 82 -10.00 2.15 10.34
CA PRO A 82 -10.82 3.30 10.62
C PRO A 82 -12.22 2.74 10.74
N ASP A 83 -12.78 2.79 11.95
CA ASP A 83 -14.13 2.35 12.21
C ASP A 83 -15.03 3.00 11.16
N VAL A 84 -15.48 2.19 10.19
CA VAL A 84 -16.30 2.66 9.06
C VAL A 84 -17.72 2.99 9.53
N SER A 85 -18.00 2.91 10.83
CA SER A 85 -19.33 3.14 11.40
C SER A 85 -19.84 4.59 11.38
N LEU A 86 -19.14 5.58 10.81
CA LEU A 86 -19.56 6.98 10.99
C LEU A 86 -19.78 7.90 9.78
N ARG A 87 -19.67 7.51 8.51
CA ARG A 87 -19.80 8.52 7.42
C ARG A 87 -20.45 8.14 6.09
N ILE A 88 -21.42 7.23 6.02
CA ILE A 88 -22.14 6.97 4.74
C ILE A 88 -23.67 7.18 4.81
N TRP A 89 -24.25 7.74 5.89
CA TRP A 89 -25.70 8.04 5.92
C TRP A 89 -26.07 9.43 6.47
N ASP A 90 -25.21 10.44 6.31
CA ASP A 90 -25.61 11.84 6.54
C ASP A 90 -25.17 12.70 5.34
N ALA A 91 -26.06 12.79 4.35
CA ALA A 91 -26.36 13.93 3.46
C ALA A 91 -26.88 13.48 2.09
#